data_AF-T0M2B1-F1
#
_entry.id   AF-T0M2B1-F1
#
_cell.length_a   1.000
_cell.length_b   1.000
_cell.length_c   1.000
_cell.angle_alpha   90.00
_cell.angle_beta   90.00
_cell.angle_gamma   90.00
#
_symmetry.space_group_name_H-M   'P 1'
#
loop_
_entity.id
_entity.type
_entity.pdbx_description
1 polymer ?
#
loop_
_entity_poly.entity_id
_entity_poly.type
_entity_poly.pdbx_seq_one_letter_code
_entity_poly.pdbx_strand_id
1 'polypeptide(L)'
;MAKKNIEDLRNLVKSVRDKSFPYEKRDQAERNWHLYDQAQVNEIADVLETIRDVVNIASSRIQEEKRGAGRPPVPASDIVKVMLMQAYFGMPNRIAEGFLRLFSEKLGISSEFSYKTIERGYEPERSKKLLDEVLRIMNESGNSTEKIFSTDGTGDPATMKANYESKRSQQRIEKEKKKEKEQSDSFPHTKGKHDFQYSSFSVGVHTKMIAGLYTTDDHSIGELSMFPGIMAQTIDLCPQIETMLGDALYSSRKICSTVDGYGITPYFLPKTNATFRSKGVPSWKTMLYGFIDNTQYWMEQYHMRSISESVNSMMKRKMPVKIRKKLSQRKKTEETLKINMHNLRQYSYLRRTNPEMIKDYRGFPSK
;
A
#
# COMPACT_ATOMS: atom_id res chain seq x y z
N MET A 1 -33.32 -7.36 -19.42
CA MET A 1 -32.96 -6.05 -18.82
C MET A 1 -33.37 -4.93 -19.76
N ALA A 2 -34.18 -3.98 -19.30
CA ALA A 2 -34.49 -2.78 -20.07
C ALA A 2 -33.19 -2.02 -20.42
N LYS A 3 -33.14 -1.43 -21.62
CA LYS A 3 -31.95 -0.72 -22.09
C LYS A 3 -31.85 0.62 -21.37
N LYS A 4 -30.97 0.68 -20.35
CA LYS A 4 -30.69 1.91 -19.61
C LYS A 4 -30.16 3.02 -20.53
N ASN A 5 -30.65 4.25 -20.33
CA ASN A 5 -30.25 5.40 -21.13
C ASN A 5 -28.88 5.94 -20.69
N ILE A 6 -28.06 6.34 -21.65
CA ILE A 6 -26.74 6.96 -21.41
C ILE A 6 -26.91 8.30 -20.68
N GLU A 7 -28.00 9.03 -20.97
CA GLU A 7 -28.26 10.31 -20.32
C GLU A 7 -28.50 10.15 -18.82
N ASP A 8 -29.30 9.16 -18.43
CA ASP A 8 -29.56 8.83 -17.02
C ASP A 8 -28.25 8.48 -16.29
N LEU A 9 -27.39 7.67 -16.92
CA LEU A 9 -26.06 7.37 -16.38
C LEU A 9 -25.26 8.65 -16.12
N ARG A 10 -25.19 9.55 -17.11
CA ARG A 10 -24.39 10.77 -17.01
C ARG A 10 -24.93 11.74 -15.98
N ASN A 11 -26.26 11.90 -15.92
CA ASN A 11 -26.93 12.73 -14.92
C ASN A 11 -26.70 12.18 -13.51
N LEU A 12 -26.80 10.86 -13.32
CA LEU A 12 -26.51 10.24 -12.04
C LEU A 12 -25.05 10.42 -11.64
N VAL A 13 -24.09 10.17 -12.54
CA VAL A 13 -22.67 10.41 -12.28
C VAL A 13 -22.39 11.87 -11.90
N LYS A 14 -23.04 12.82 -12.58
CA LYS A 14 -22.95 14.24 -12.25
C LYS A 14 -23.47 14.50 -10.84
N SER A 15 -24.67 14.00 -10.51
CA SER A 15 -25.29 14.19 -9.19
C SER A 15 -24.47 13.64 -8.03
N VAL A 16 -23.78 12.51 -8.24
CA VAL A 16 -22.88 11.94 -7.26
C VAL A 16 -21.62 12.79 -7.08
N ARG A 17 -21.06 13.31 -8.18
CA ARG A 17 -19.83 14.12 -8.15
C ARG A 17 -20.03 15.51 -7.57
N ASP A 18 -21.17 16.15 -7.86
CA ASP A 18 -21.53 17.45 -7.30
C ASP A 18 -22.20 17.35 -5.92
N LYS A 19 -22.36 16.12 -5.40
CA LYS A 19 -22.95 15.80 -4.09
C LYS A 19 -24.44 16.19 -3.96
N SER A 20 -25.15 16.34 -5.08
CA SER A 20 -26.61 16.51 -5.07
C SER A 20 -27.39 15.19 -4.96
N PHE A 21 -26.75 14.04 -5.20
CA PHE A 21 -27.36 12.74 -4.94
C PHE A 21 -27.65 12.58 -3.42
N PRO A 22 -28.89 12.25 -3.01
CA PRO A 22 -29.29 12.15 -1.61
C PRO A 22 -28.76 10.85 -0.98
N TYR A 23 -27.45 10.78 -0.77
CA TYR A 23 -26.79 9.62 -0.18
C TYR A 23 -27.09 9.51 1.32
N GLU A 24 -27.63 8.36 1.72
CA GLU A 24 -27.78 8.01 3.13
C GLU A 24 -26.43 7.53 3.67
N LYS A 25 -25.90 8.26 4.66
CA LYS A 25 -24.57 7.95 5.23
C LYS A 25 -24.66 6.75 6.15
N ARG A 26 -23.61 5.93 6.13
CA ARG A 26 -23.41 4.87 7.12
C ARG A 26 -23.17 5.47 8.51
N ASP A 27 -23.66 4.76 9.52
CA ASP A 27 -23.34 5.07 10.91
C ASP A 27 -21.84 4.97 11.16
N GLN A 28 -21.35 5.83 12.04
CA GLN A 28 -19.96 5.78 12.46
C GLN A 28 -19.75 4.58 13.38
N ALA A 29 -18.74 3.77 13.09
CA ALA A 29 -18.34 2.70 13.99
C ALA A 29 -17.84 3.27 15.33
N GLU A 30 -18.36 2.74 16.42
CA GLU A 30 -17.90 3.09 17.76
C GLU A 30 -16.46 2.61 17.98
N ARG A 31 -15.66 3.42 18.68
CA ARG A 31 -14.28 3.06 19.02
C ARG A 31 -14.18 2.65 20.47
N ASN A 32 -13.67 1.45 20.72
CA ASN A 32 -13.24 1.04 22.05
C ASN A 32 -11.98 1.83 22.46
N TRP A 33 -12.17 2.90 23.23
CA TRP A 33 -11.08 3.78 23.69
C TRP A 33 -10.08 3.05 24.60
N HIS A 34 -10.55 2.13 25.44
CA HIS A 34 -9.66 1.37 26.32
C HIS A 34 -8.66 0.51 25.54
N LEU A 35 -9.13 -0.25 24.54
CA LEU A 35 -8.24 -1.05 23.68
C LEU A 35 -7.33 -0.16 22.82
N TYR A 36 -7.83 1.00 22.37
CA TYR A 36 -7.04 1.98 21.65
C TYR A 36 -5.87 2.49 22.50
N ASP A 37 -6.14 2.90 23.74
CA ASP A 37 -5.11 3.42 24.67
C ASP A 37 -4.08 2.33 24.99
N GLN A 38 -4.53 1.11 25.26
CA GLN A 38 -3.65 -0.04 25.43
C GLN A 38 -2.76 -0.26 24.19
N ALA A 39 -3.28 -0.08 22.98
CA ALA A 39 -2.49 -0.18 21.76
C ALA A 39 -1.48 0.96 21.60
N GLN A 40 -1.82 2.19 22.01
CA GLN A 40 -0.89 3.32 21.95
C GLN A 40 0.26 3.16 22.96
N VAL A 41 -0.05 2.80 24.21
CA VAL A 41 0.95 2.66 25.29
C VAL A 41 1.98 1.58 24.95
N ASN A 42 1.56 0.49 24.33
CA ASN A 42 2.43 -0.66 24.05
C ASN A 42 3.05 -0.67 22.63
N GLU A 43 2.75 0.33 21.79
CA GLU A 43 3.06 0.31 20.34
C GLU A 43 4.53 -0.04 20.06
N ILE A 44 5.48 0.64 20.73
CA ILE A 44 6.92 0.43 20.49
C ILE A 44 7.33 -1.00 20.83
N ALA A 45 6.91 -1.49 22.01
CA ALA A 45 7.28 -2.83 22.48
C ALA A 45 6.71 -3.90 21.55
N ASP A 46 5.42 -3.81 21.23
CA ASP A 46 4.76 -4.76 20.33
C ASP A 46 5.37 -4.76 18.93
N VAL A 47 5.71 -3.58 18.38
CA VAL A 47 6.26 -3.49 17.04
C VAL A 47 7.68 -4.07 16.98
N LEU A 48 8.53 -3.80 17.97
CA LEU A 48 9.89 -4.38 18.01
C LEU A 48 9.85 -5.91 18.17
N GLU A 49 8.93 -6.43 18.99
CA GLU A 49 8.72 -7.87 19.14
C GLU A 49 8.20 -8.50 17.84
N THR A 50 7.20 -7.88 17.20
CA THR A 50 6.69 -8.35 15.91
C THR A 50 7.79 -8.30 14.83
N ILE A 51 8.63 -7.27 14.79
CA ILE A 51 9.80 -7.22 13.87
C ILE A 51 10.71 -8.42 14.11
N ARG A 52 11.09 -8.69 15.37
CA ARG A 52 11.96 -9.81 15.71
C ARG A 52 11.36 -11.12 15.22
N ASP A 53 10.13 -11.40 15.63
CA ASP A 53 9.51 -12.71 15.41
C ASP A 53 9.23 -12.94 13.92
N VAL A 54 8.65 -11.96 13.23
CA VAL A 54 8.31 -12.09 11.80
C VAL A 54 9.55 -12.22 10.95
N VAL A 55 10.62 -11.46 11.24
CA VAL A 55 11.88 -11.59 10.48
C VAL A 55 12.57 -12.92 10.75
N ASN A 56 12.49 -13.46 11.98
CA ASN A 56 13.01 -14.79 12.29
C ASN A 56 12.25 -15.88 11.51
N ILE A 57 10.91 -15.81 11.49
CA ILE A 57 10.08 -16.73 10.71
C ILE A 57 10.41 -16.61 9.22
N ALA A 58 10.47 -15.39 8.69
CA ALA A 58 10.82 -15.13 7.30
C ALA A 58 12.20 -15.72 6.95
N SER A 59 13.18 -15.56 7.83
CA SER A 59 14.52 -16.10 7.65
C SER A 59 14.52 -17.63 7.64
N SER A 60 13.69 -18.28 8.47
CA SER A 60 13.57 -19.74 8.49
C SER A 60 12.93 -20.31 7.21
N ARG A 61 12.02 -19.55 6.58
CA ARG A 61 11.34 -19.98 5.34
C ARG A 61 12.21 -19.84 4.08
N ILE A 62 13.30 -19.09 4.16
CA ILE A 62 14.20 -18.84 3.03
C ILE A 62 15.41 -19.78 3.13
N GLN A 63 15.67 -20.52 2.07
CA GLN A 63 16.85 -21.38 2.00
C GLN A 63 18.14 -20.55 2.02
N GLU A 64 19.07 -20.90 2.91
CA GLU A 64 20.41 -20.30 2.91
C GLU A 64 21.20 -20.74 1.66
N GLU A 65 21.78 -19.78 0.96
CA GLU A 65 22.72 -20.07 -0.12
C GLU A 65 24.03 -20.63 0.46
N LYS A 66 24.59 -21.66 -0.19
CA LYS A 66 25.83 -22.31 0.25
C LYS A 66 26.97 -21.28 0.29
N ARG A 67 27.66 -21.22 1.43
CA ARG A 67 28.71 -20.23 1.68
C ARG A 67 30.05 -20.68 1.08
N GLY A 68 30.79 -19.74 0.51
CA GLY A 68 32.21 -19.92 0.14
C GLY A 68 33.14 -19.76 1.34
N ALA A 69 34.44 -19.97 1.13
CA ALA A 69 35.46 -19.78 2.17
C ALA A 69 35.60 -18.29 2.57
N GLY A 70 35.64 -18.00 3.87
CA GLY A 70 35.87 -16.64 4.40
C GLY A 70 35.13 -16.34 5.71
N ARG A 71 35.30 -15.11 6.22
CA ARG A 71 34.57 -14.62 7.41
C ARG A 71 33.06 -14.59 7.11
N PRO A 72 32.21 -15.19 7.97
CA PRO A 72 30.77 -15.14 7.76
C PRO A 72 30.26 -13.69 7.68
N PRO A 73 29.45 -13.35 6.66
CA PRO A 73 28.81 -12.05 6.61
C PRO A 73 27.80 -11.90 7.75
N VAL A 74 27.50 -10.66 8.12
CA VAL A 74 26.39 -10.36 9.04
C VAL A 74 25.09 -10.94 8.45
N PRO A 75 24.28 -11.68 9.24
CA PRO A 75 23.03 -12.26 8.77
C PRO A 75 22.10 -11.22 8.15
N ALA A 76 21.47 -11.57 7.01
CA ALA A 76 20.50 -10.69 6.36
C ALA A 76 19.29 -10.38 7.26
N SER A 77 18.89 -11.33 8.10
CA SER A 77 17.84 -11.17 9.11
C SER A 77 18.13 -10.05 10.11
N ASP A 78 19.33 -10.02 10.67
CA ASP A 78 19.72 -8.97 11.62
C ASP A 78 19.76 -7.59 10.95
N ILE A 79 20.24 -7.53 9.71
CA ILE A 79 20.25 -6.29 8.93
C ILE A 79 18.82 -5.79 8.67
N VAL A 80 17.91 -6.68 8.28
CA VAL A 80 16.50 -6.33 8.02
C VAL A 80 15.78 -5.90 9.28
N LYS A 81 16.01 -6.56 10.43
CA LYS A 81 15.46 -6.11 11.73
C LYS A 81 15.88 -4.67 12.04
N VAL A 82 17.16 -4.35 11.86
CA VAL A 82 17.67 -2.98 12.07
C VAL A 82 17.11 -2.01 11.03
N MET A 83 16.95 -2.42 9.77
CA MET A 83 16.33 -1.59 8.73
C MET A 83 14.85 -1.28 9.00
N LEU A 84 14.09 -2.25 9.53
CA LEU A 84 12.70 -2.05 9.94
C LEU A 84 12.61 -1.15 11.18
N MET A 85 13.44 -1.38 12.19
CA MET A 85 13.57 -0.46 13.33
C MET A 85 13.95 0.96 12.86
N GLN A 86 14.88 1.06 11.91
CA GLN A 86 15.28 2.33 11.32
C GLN A 86 14.10 3.04 10.63
N ALA A 87 13.27 2.30 9.92
CA ALA A 87 12.06 2.83 9.29
C ALA A 87 11.02 3.25 10.34
N TYR A 88 10.82 2.46 11.41
CA TYR A 88 9.90 2.76 12.51
C TYR A 88 10.15 4.13 13.13
N PHE A 89 11.41 4.40 13.49
CA PHE A 89 11.83 5.64 14.14
C PHE A 89 12.20 6.74 13.15
N GLY A 90 12.23 6.44 11.84
CA GLY A 90 12.57 7.39 10.79
C GLY A 90 13.98 7.97 10.93
N MET A 91 15.00 7.15 11.20
CA MET A 91 16.37 7.62 11.49
C MET A 91 17.39 7.37 10.36
N PRO A 92 18.49 8.14 10.28
CA PRO A 92 19.59 7.87 9.33
C PRO A 92 20.47 6.70 9.80
N ASN A 93 21.26 6.12 8.87
CA ASN A 93 22.03 4.88 9.12
C ASN A 93 22.97 4.97 10.33
N ARG A 94 23.62 6.13 10.54
CA ARG A 94 24.57 6.31 11.65
C ARG A 94 23.88 6.28 13.02
N ILE A 95 22.66 6.82 13.11
CA ILE A 95 21.86 6.78 14.34
C ILE A 95 21.31 5.37 14.55
N ALA A 96 20.97 4.65 13.47
CA ALA A 96 20.55 3.25 13.55
C ALA A 96 21.64 2.33 14.15
N GLU A 97 22.92 2.59 13.91
CA GLU A 97 24.02 1.89 14.60
C GLU A 97 24.02 2.15 16.11
N GLY A 98 23.74 3.39 16.56
CA GLY A 98 23.58 3.68 17.98
C GLY A 98 22.37 2.97 18.59
N PHE A 99 21.25 2.91 17.86
CA PHE A 99 20.04 2.20 18.30
C PHE A 99 20.23 0.68 18.32
N LEU A 100 21.06 0.12 17.44
CA LEU A 100 21.42 -1.29 17.48
C LEU A 100 22.01 -1.67 18.84
N ARG A 101 22.80 -0.79 19.47
CA ARG A 101 23.33 -1.02 20.83
C ARG A 101 22.24 -1.09 21.90
N LEU A 102 21.17 -0.31 21.74
CA LEU A 102 20.08 -0.21 22.73
C LEU A 102 19.03 -1.31 22.56
N PHE A 103 18.77 -1.73 21.32
CA PHE A 103 17.64 -2.60 20.99
C PHE A 103 18.06 -3.99 20.47
N SER A 104 19.36 -4.32 20.47
CA SER A 104 19.88 -5.63 20.03
C SER A 104 19.19 -6.79 20.73
N GLU A 105 19.06 -6.73 22.06
CA GLU A 105 18.41 -7.76 22.86
C GLU A 105 16.93 -7.92 22.48
N LYS A 106 16.19 -6.81 22.39
CA LYS A 106 14.76 -6.81 22.05
C LYS A 106 14.51 -7.34 20.64
N LEU A 107 15.43 -7.07 19.71
CA LEU A 107 15.40 -7.56 18.34
C LEU A 107 16.01 -8.97 18.17
N GLY A 108 16.61 -9.55 19.22
CA GLY A 108 17.31 -10.83 19.13
C GLY A 108 18.46 -10.80 18.12
N ILE A 109 19.31 -9.77 18.18
CA ILE A 109 20.50 -9.60 17.35
C ILE A 109 21.73 -9.91 18.19
N SER A 110 22.53 -10.89 17.77
CA SER A 110 23.65 -11.41 18.56
C SER A 110 24.98 -10.69 18.34
N SER A 111 25.09 -9.82 17.34
CA SER A 111 26.34 -9.10 17.05
C SER A 111 26.11 -7.69 16.54
N GLU A 112 26.92 -6.75 17.01
CA GLU A 112 26.95 -5.39 16.49
C GLU A 112 27.58 -5.30 15.09
N PHE A 113 27.14 -4.34 14.29
CA PHE A 113 27.72 -4.03 12.99
C PHE A 113 27.55 -2.55 12.65
N SER A 114 28.49 -2.04 11.85
CA SER A 114 28.53 -0.61 11.54
C SER A 114 27.40 -0.16 10.63
N TYR A 115 27.16 1.16 10.61
CA TYR A 115 26.20 1.82 9.73
C TYR A 115 26.44 1.54 8.26
N LYS A 116 27.67 1.15 7.86
CA LYS A 116 27.99 0.74 6.49
C LYS A 116 27.37 -0.61 6.13
N THR A 117 27.23 -1.51 7.09
CA THR A 117 26.49 -2.75 6.91
C THR A 117 25.00 -2.47 6.73
N ILE A 118 24.43 -1.58 7.55
CA ILE A 118 23.04 -1.10 7.42
C ILE A 118 22.84 -0.43 6.05
N GLU A 119 23.76 0.44 5.63
CA GLU A 119 23.70 1.14 4.35
C GLU A 119 23.62 0.17 3.16
N ARG A 120 24.49 -0.86 3.15
CA ARG A 120 24.51 -1.91 2.12
C ARG A 120 23.28 -2.82 2.18
N GLY A 121 22.54 -2.84 3.29
CA GLY A 121 21.25 -3.54 3.38
C GLY A 121 20.19 -3.01 2.41
N TYR A 122 20.32 -1.75 1.99
CA TYR A 122 19.41 -1.15 1.01
C TYR A 122 19.63 -1.67 -0.42
N GLU A 123 20.70 -2.41 -0.68
CA GLU A 123 20.84 -3.12 -1.96
C GLU A 123 19.85 -4.29 -2.01
N PRO A 124 19.03 -4.41 -3.07
CA PRO A 124 17.99 -5.43 -3.15
C PRO A 124 18.50 -6.86 -2.96
N GLU A 125 19.70 -7.16 -3.43
CA GLU A 125 20.34 -8.48 -3.33
C GLU A 125 20.49 -8.92 -1.87
N ARG A 126 20.55 -7.97 -0.94
CA ARG A 126 20.81 -8.24 0.48
C ARG A 126 19.56 -8.35 1.34
N SER A 127 18.46 -7.71 0.94
CA SER A 127 17.26 -7.60 1.80
C SER A 127 15.95 -7.94 1.12
N LYS A 128 15.85 -7.87 -0.22
CA LYS A 128 14.57 -7.98 -0.94
C LYS A 128 13.85 -9.29 -0.66
N LYS A 129 14.53 -10.44 -0.80
CA LYS A 129 13.92 -11.77 -0.56
C LYS A 129 13.27 -11.85 0.82
N LEU A 130 13.94 -11.31 1.83
CA LEU A 130 13.48 -11.33 3.21
C LEU A 130 12.34 -10.32 3.46
N LEU A 131 12.42 -9.12 2.88
CA LEU A 131 11.35 -8.13 2.95
C LEU A 131 10.07 -8.58 2.23
N ASP A 132 10.20 -9.30 1.11
CA ASP A 132 9.08 -9.90 0.39
C ASP A 132 8.41 -10.99 1.25
N GLU A 133 9.20 -11.80 1.97
CA GLU A 133 8.67 -12.82 2.87
C GLU A 133 8.05 -12.23 4.15
N VAL A 134 8.61 -11.14 4.69
CA VAL A 134 7.95 -10.37 5.76
C VAL A 134 6.59 -9.86 5.29
N LEU A 135 6.53 -9.26 4.09
CA LEU A 135 5.27 -8.80 3.51
C LEU A 135 4.26 -9.96 3.35
N ARG A 136 4.72 -11.13 2.91
CA ARG A 136 3.90 -12.34 2.78
C ARG A 136 3.32 -12.77 4.13
N ILE A 137 4.16 -12.96 5.15
CA ILE A 137 3.71 -13.35 6.49
C ILE A 137 2.70 -12.34 7.04
N MET A 138 2.96 -11.04 6.88
CA MET A 138 2.04 -10.01 7.35
C MET A 138 0.67 -10.10 6.67
N ASN A 139 0.61 -10.44 5.39
CA ASN A 139 -0.66 -10.61 4.67
C ASN A 139 -1.36 -11.94 4.99
N GLU A 140 -0.63 -13.04 5.09
CA GLU A 140 -1.14 -14.35 5.55
C GLU A 140 -1.82 -14.23 6.94
N SER A 141 -1.23 -13.41 7.81
CA SER A 141 -1.70 -13.18 9.18
C SER A 141 -2.82 -12.15 9.21
N GLY A 142 -2.53 -10.96 8.70
CA GLY A 142 -3.31 -9.76 8.97
C GLY A 142 -4.40 -9.46 7.95
N ASN A 143 -4.31 -10.02 6.74
CA ASN A 143 -5.34 -9.94 5.70
C ASN A 143 -6.09 -11.27 5.51
N SER A 144 -5.99 -12.20 6.46
CA SER A 144 -6.44 -13.59 6.28
C SER A 144 -7.91 -13.79 5.92
N THR A 145 -8.78 -12.83 6.26
CA THR A 145 -10.22 -12.82 5.97
C THR A 145 -10.65 -11.59 5.19
N GLU A 146 -9.71 -10.71 4.82
CA GLU A 146 -10.01 -9.49 4.08
C GLU A 146 -10.40 -9.82 2.64
N LYS A 147 -11.54 -9.29 2.20
CA LYS A 147 -12.12 -9.56 0.88
C LYS A 147 -12.18 -8.31 0.01
N ILE A 148 -12.03 -7.13 0.61
CA ILE A 148 -12.22 -5.86 -0.07
C ILE A 148 -10.93 -5.07 0.01
N PHE A 149 -10.39 -4.74 -1.16
CA PHE A 149 -9.18 -3.93 -1.28
C PHE A 149 -9.47 -2.62 -1.98
N SER A 150 -8.73 -1.57 -1.60
CA SER A 150 -8.73 -0.28 -2.27
C SER A 150 -7.34 0.02 -2.83
N THR A 151 -7.26 0.62 -4.01
CA THR A 151 -5.99 1.05 -4.63
C THR A 151 -5.86 2.57 -4.61
N ASP A 152 -4.62 3.06 -4.45
CA ASP A 152 -4.29 4.49 -4.57
C ASP A 152 -2.82 4.69 -4.96
N GLY A 153 -2.52 5.88 -5.48
CA GLY A 153 -1.19 6.31 -5.86
C GLY A 153 -0.68 7.46 -4.99
N THR A 154 0.61 7.50 -4.71
CA THR A 154 1.26 8.55 -3.92
C THR A 154 2.68 8.80 -4.38
N GLY A 155 3.29 9.86 -3.86
CA GLY A 155 4.70 10.12 -4.05
C GLY A 155 5.34 10.67 -2.79
N ASP A 156 6.46 10.06 -2.41
CA ASP A 156 7.26 10.45 -1.26
C ASP A 156 8.42 11.34 -1.72
N PRO A 157 8.55 12.55 -1.17
CA PRO A 157 9.56 13.49 -1.64
C PRO A 157 10.97 13.02 -1.27
N ALA A 158 11.94 13.29 -2.15
CA ALA A 158 13.36 13.19 -1.84
C ALA A 158 13.93 14.50 -1.25
N THR A 159 13.14 15.58 -1.25
CA THR A 159 13.51 16.91 -0.72
C THR A 159 12.37 17.56 0.06
N MET A 160 12.70 18.32 1.11
CA MET A 160 11.68 19.06 1.89
C MET A 160 11.03 20.21 1.11
N LYS A 161 11.63 20.60 -0.02
CA LYS A 161 11.13 21.69 -0.87
C LYS A 161 9.99 21.25 -1.80
N ALA A 162 9.66 19.96 -1.83
CA ALA A 162 8.67 19.39 -2.72
C ALA A 162 7.50 18.80 -1.92
N ASN A 163 6.27 19.13 -2.33
CA ASN A 163 5.04 18.55 -1.80
C ASN A 163 4.27 17.88 -2.94
N TYR A 164 3.98 16.58 -2.78
CA TYR A 164 3.35 15.78 -3.82
C TYR A 164 1.93 16.25 -4.16
N GLU A 165 1.09 16.53 -3.16
CA GLU A 165 -0.29 16.96 -3.40
C GLU A 165 -0.34 18.33 -4.06
N SER A 166 0.52 19.27 -3.64
CA SER A 166 0.64 20.57 -4.30
C SER A 166 0.99 20.42 -5.78
N LYS A 167 1.91 19.49 -6.12
CA LYS A 167 2.31 19.23 -7.50
C LYS A 167 1.23 18.48 -8.30
N ARG A 168 0.54 17.53 -7.69
CA ARG A 168 -0.59 16.83 -8.30
C ARG A 168 -1.74 17.79 -8.59
N SER A 169 -2.03 18.72 -7.67
CA SER A 169 -3.03 19.77 -7.85
C SER A 169 -2.67 20.70 -9.01
N GLN A 170 -1.42 21.18 -9.10
CA GLN A 170 -0.94 21.97 -10.25
C GLN A 170 -1.11 21.21 -11.57
N GLN A 171 -0.75 19.93 -11.61
CA GLN A 171 -0.93 19.07 -12.78
C GLN A 171 -2.41 18.91 -13.18
N ARG A 172 -3.32 18.77 -12.21
CA ARG A 172 -4.77 18.72 -12.46
C ARG A 172 -5.26 20.01 -13.13
N ILE A 173 -4.86 21.17 -12.61
CA ILE A 173 -5.22 22.50 -13.16
C ILE A 173 -4.68 22.68 -14.59
N GLU A 174 -3.44 22.28 -14.86
CA GLU A 174 -2.84 22.40 -16.19
C GLU A 174 -3.56 21.53 -17.23
N LYS A 175 -3.93 20.29 -16.86
CA LYS A 175 -4.70 19.38 -17.72
C LYS A 175 -6.08 19.96 -18.06
N GLU A 176 -6.76 20.54 -17.08
CA GLU A 176 -8.05 21.22 -17.29
C GLU A 176 -7.92 22.40 -18.28
N LYS A 177 -6.88 23.22 -18.14
CA LYS A 177 -6.63 24.38 -19.02
C LYS A 177 -6.30 23.98 -20.46
N LYS A 178 -5.48 22.95 -20.65
CA LYS A 178 -4.98 22.58 -21.99
C LYS A 178 -5.98 21.81 -22.86
N LYS A 179 -7.13 21.37 -22.30
CA LYS A 179 -8.06 20.44 -22.99
C LYS A 179 -7.33 19.27 -23.65
N GLU A 180 -6.20 18.82 -23.08
CA GLU A 180 -5.39 17.76 -23.65
C GLU A 180 -6.25 16.49 -23.78
N LYS A 181 -6.38 16.00 -25.02
CA LYS A 181 -7.17 14.81 -25.34
C LYS A 181 -6.46 13.51 -24.94
N GLU A 182 -5.13 13.55 -24.78
CA GLU A 182 -4.34 12.39 -24.38
C GLU A 182 -4.23 12.26 -22.87
N GLN A 183 -4.74 11.13 -22.39
CA GLN A 183 -4.83 10.81 -20.97
C GLN A 183 -3.50 10.21 -20.50
N SER A 184 -2.46 11.04 -20.33
CA SER A 184 -1.22 10.61 -19.68
C SER A 184 -1.51 10.28 -18.20
N ASP A 185 -1.18 9.05 -17.78
CA ASP A 185 -1.28 8.56 -16.40
C ASP A 185 -0.05 8.93 -15.55
N SER A 186 0.91 9.65 -16.13
CA SER A 186 2.18 10.01 -15.51
C SER A 186 2.01 10.80 -14.20
N PHE A 187 2.91 10.53 -13.27
CA PHE A 187 2.98 11.19 -11.97
C PHE A 187 3.43 12.66 -12.11
N PRO A 188 3.09 13.54 -11.15
CA PRO A 188 3.57 14.91 -11.15
C PRO A 188 5.07 14.95 -10.83
N HIS A 189 5.83 15.79 -11.53
CA HIS A 189 7.27 15.96 -11.36
C HIS A 189 7.63 17.44 -11.20
N THR A 190 8.88 17.74 -10.84
CA THR A 190 9.49 19.07 -10.99
C THR A 190 10.59 19.00 -12.05
N LYS A 191 11.10 20.14 -12.53
CA LYS A 191 12.15 20.18 -13.56
C LYS A 191 13.49 19.57 -13.12
N GLY A 192 13.61 19.09 -11.87
CA GLY A 192 14.81 18.50 -11.28
C GLY A 192 14.90 16.97 -11.42
N LYS A 193 16.10 16.40 -11.28
CA LYS A 193 16.37 14.96 -11.47
C LYS A 193 15.88 14.04 -10.33
N HIS A 194 15.39 14.56 -9.21
CA HIS A 194 15.22 13.76 -7.97
C HIS A 194 14.09 14.27 -7.07
N ASP A 195 12.84 14.18 -7.53
CA ASP A 195 11.76 14.85 -6.79
C ASP A 195 11.00 13.93 -5.87
N PHE A 196 10.54 12.79 -6.39
CA PHE A 196 9.72 11.85 -5.64
C PHE A 196 10.12 10.40 -5.93
N GLN A 197 9.86 9.55 -4.95
CA GLN A 197 9.65 8.12 -5.15
C GLN A 197 8.15 7.92 -5.31
N TYR A 198 7.70 7.49 -6.49
CA TYR A 198 6.29 7.26 -6.77
C TYR A 198 5.92 5.83 -6.40
N SER A 199 4.76 5.68 -5.77
CA SER A 199 4.29 4.39 -5.31
C SER A 199 2.79 4.28 -5.54
N SER A 200 2.33 3.08 -5.88
CA SER A 200 0.92 2.74 -5.80
C SER A 200 0.80 1.39 -5.10
N PHE A 201 -0.30 1.21 -4.37
CA PHE A 201 -0.51 0.03 -3.56
C PHE A 201 -1.98 -0.32 -3.47
N SER A 202 -2.26 -1.57 -3.09
CA SER A 202 -3.56 -2.03 -2.65
C SER A 202 -3.57 -2.20 -1.13
N VAL A 203 -4.70 -1.89 -0.50
CA VAL A 203 -4.87 -1.99 0.94
C VAL A 203 -6.18 -2.69 1.28
N GLY A 204 -6.15 -3.57 2.28
CA GLY A 204 -7.35 -4.13 2.88
C GLY A 204 -8.20 -3.05 3.54
N VAL A 205 -9.48 -2.99 3.21
CA VAL A 205 -10.38 -1.92 3.66
C VAL A 205 -10.57 -1.94 5.19
N HIS A 206 -10.73 -3.12 5.78
CA HIS A 206 -11.01 -3.27 7.20
C HIS A 206 -9.70 -3.33 7.99
N THR A 207 -8.74 -4.11 7.51
CA THR A 207 -7.46 -4.35 8.20
C THR A 207 -6.50 -3.16 8.05
N LYS A 208 -6.64 -2.37 6.99
CA LYS A 208 -5.72 -1.29 6.59
C LYS A 208 -4.29 -1.79 6.30
N MET A 209 -4.14 -3.07 5.99
CA MET A 209 -2.85 -3.67 5.65
C MET A 209 -2.63 -3.69 4.14
N ILE A 210 -1.42 -3.32 3.72
CA ILE A 210 -1.02 -3.24 2.32
C ILE A 210 -0.64 -4.63 1.80
N ALA A 211 -1.19 -5.02 0.66
CA ALA A 211 -0.90 -6.31 0.03
C ALA A 211 -0.01 -6.14 -1.21
N GLY A 212 -0.54 -5.50 -2.25
CA GLY A 212 0.20 -5.20 -3.47
C GLY A 212 0.90 -3.85 -3.38
N LEU A 213 2.11 -3.76 -3.93
CA LEU A 213 2.86 -2.52 -4.04
C LEU A 213 3.66 -2.47 -5.35
N TYR A 214 3.77 -1.27 -5.91
CA TYR A 214 4.71 -0.96 -6.97
C TYR A 214 5.35 0.39 -6.68
N THR A 215 6.67 0.50 -6.86
CA THR A 215 7.39 1.75 -6.61
C THR A 215 8.50 2.01 -7.63
N THR A 216 8.65 3.27 -8.02
CA THR A 216 9.61 3.73 -9.04
C THR A 216 10.00 5.19 -8.81
N ASP A 217 11.18 5.59 -9.25
CA ASP A 217 11.54 7.02 -9.38
C ASP A 217 11.34 7.55 -10.82
N ASP A 218 10.78 6.73 -11.71
CA ASP A 218 10.36 7.13 -13.05
C ASP A 218 8.91 7.62 -13.07
N HIS A 219 8.74 8.95 -13.18
CA HIS A 219 7.43 9.61 -13.22
C HIS A 219 6.57 9.24 -14.44
N SER A 220 7.17 8.70 -15.50
CA SER A 220 6.44 8.34 -16.73
C SER A 220 5.56 7.11 -16.54
N ILE A 221 5.94 6.23 -15.61
CA ILE A 221 5.18 5.03 -15.25
C ILE A 221 4.05 5.45 -14.31
N GLY A 222 2.84 5.61 -14.85
CA GLY A 222 1.68 6.04 -14.08
C GLY A 222 0.98 4.95 -13.27
N GLU A 223 0.02 5.36 -12.44
CA GLU A 223 -0.75 4.45 -11.56
C GLU A 223 -1.45 3.32 -12.34
N LEU A 224 -2.01 3.64 -13.52
CA LEU A 224 -2.69 2.65 -14.36
C LEU A 224 -1.72 1.62 -14.96
N SER A 225 -0.47 2.04 -15.21
CA SER A 225 0.60 1.18 -15.68
C SER A 225 1.14 0.26 -14.58
N MET A 226 1.15 0.74 -13.33
CA MET A 226 1.53 -0.04 -12.15
C MET A 226 0.47 -1.08 -11.73
N PHE A 227 -0.81 -0.74 -11.94
CA PHE A 227 -1.95 -1.48 -11.39
C PHE A 227 -1.96 -2.99 -11.67
N PRO A 228 -1.64 -3.50 -12.88
CA PRO A 228 -1.64 -4.95 -13.12
C PRO A 228 -0.68 -5.73 -12.21
N GLY A 229 0.51 -5.17 -11.93
CA GLY A 229 1.48 -5.79 -11.04
C GLY A 229 1.01 -5.78 -9.58
N ILE A 230 0.39 -4.67 -9.15
CA ILE A 230 -0.22 -4.54 -7.83
C ILE A 230 -1.35 -5.56 -7.66
N MET A 231 -2.21 -5.70 -8.68
CA MET A 231 -3.32 -6.64 -8.67
C MET A 231 -2.83 -8.09 -8.55
N ALA A 232 -1.85 -8.48 -9.38
CA ALA A 232 -1.28 -9.82 -9.34
C ALA A 232 -0.65 -10.14 -7.97
N GLN A 233 0.12 -9.20 -7.40
CA GLN A 233 0.69 -9.39 -6.07
C GLN A 233 -0.37 -9.46 -4.97
N THR A 234 -1.42 -8.65 -5.06
CA THR A 234 -2.54 -8.67 -4.10
C THR A 234 -3.20 -10.04 -4.06
N ILE A 235 -3.41 -10.66 -5.23
CA ILE A 235 -4.05 -11.96 -5.35
C ILE A 235 -3.13 -13.08 -4.86
N ASP A 236 -1.84 -13.01 -5.16
CA ASP A 236 -0.85 -13.98 -4.63
C ASP A 236 -0.86 -14.01 -3.09
N LEU A 237 -0.99 -12.84 -2.47
CA LEU A 237 -0.95 -12.70 -1.01
C LEU A 237 -2.32 -12.85 -0.34
N CYS A 238 -3.41 -12.54 -1.05
CA CYS A 238 -4.77 -12.51 -0.54
C CYS A 238 -5.74 -13.11 -1.58
N PRO A 239 -5.70 -14.44 -1.82
CA PRO A 239 -6.47 -15.08 -2.88
C PRO A 239 -8.00 -15.01 -2.68
N GLN A 240 -8.45 -14.70 -1.47
CA GLN A 240 -9.87 -14.53 -1.11
C GLN A 240 -10.45 -13.15 -1.45
N ILE A 241 -9.69 -12.26 -2.07
CA ILE A 241 -10.19 -10.97 -2.54
C ILE A 241 -11.40 -11.16 -3.47
N GLU A 242 -12.46 -10.39 -3.22
CA GLU A 242 -13.70 -10.41 -4.01
C GLU A 242 -13.96 -9.06 -4.68
N THR A 243 -13.45 -7.97 -4.09
CA THR A 243 -13.76 -6.60 -4.52
C THR A 243 -12.52 -5.73 -4.57
N MET A 244 -12.39 -4.95 -5.66
CA MET A 244 -11.36 -3.91 -5.82
C MET A 244 -11.99 -2.54 -6.01
N LEU A 245 -11.66 -1.62 -5.10
CA LEU A 245 -12.13 -0.24 -5.08
C LEU A 245 -11.04 0.69 -5.62
N GLY A 246 -11.42 1.72 -6.37
CA GLY A 246 -10.47 2.69 -6.90
C GLY A 246 -11.17 3.96 -7.34
N ASP A 247 -10.43 5.07 -7.41
CA ASP A 247 -11.01 6.35 -7.81
C ASP A 247 -11.40 6.37 -9.32
N ALA A 248 -11.77 7.54 -9.82
CA ALA A 248 -12.17 7.69 -11.21
C ALA A 248 -11.03 7.47 -12.21
N LEU A 249 -9.75 7.50 -11.79
CA LEU A 249 -8.61 7.18 -12.67
C LEU A 249 -8.71 5.74 -13.15
N TYR A 250 -9.02 4.81 -12.24
CA TYR A 250 -9.17 3.37 -12.48
C TYR A 250 -10.42 3.01 -13.28
N SER A 251 -11.40 3.93 -13.39
CA SER A 251 -12.62 3.75 -14.20
C SER A 251 -12.29 3.76 -15.71
N SER A 252 -11.75 2.64 -16.18
CA SER A 252 -11.51 2.34 -17.59
C SER A 252 -11.79 0.88 -17.89
N ARG A 253 -12.11 0.57 -19.16
CA ARG A 253 -12.37 -0.80 -19.62
C ARG A 253 -11.16 -1.72 -19.43
N LYS A 254 -9.95 -1.21 -19.71
CA LYS A 254 -8.71 -1.98 -19.56
C LYS A 254 -8.53 -2.44 -18.11
N ILE A 255 -8.70 -1.52 -17.16
CA ILE A 255 -8.57 -1.82 -15.73
C ILE A 255 -9.71 -2.73 -15.24
N CYS A 256 -10.96 -2.49 -15.67
CA CYS A 256 -12.05 -3.41 -15.37
C CYS A 256 -11.78 -4.83 -15.89
N SER A 257 -11.23 -4.96 -17.09
CA SER A 257 -10.84 -6.26 -17.65
C SER A 257 -9.70 -6.92 -16.88
N THR A 258 -8.72 -6.15 -16.38
CA THR A 258 -7.65 -6.68 -15.53
C THR A 258 -8.19 -7.26 -14.24
N VAL A 259 -9.12 -6.56 -13.58
CA VAL A 259 -9.74 -7.03 -12.32
C VAL A 259 -10.65 -8.24 -12.57
N ASP A 260 -11.49 -8.17 -13.60
CA ASP A 260 -12.43 -9.23 -13.99
C ASP A 260 -11.72 -10.51 -14.44
N GLY A 261 -10.52 -10.39 -15.03
CA GLY A 261 -9.67 -11.54 -15.38
C GLY A 261 -9.28 -12.43 -14.18
N TYR A 262 -9.45 -11.92 -12.97
CA TYR A 262 -9.25 -12.66 -11.71
C TYR A 262 -10.57 -12.99 -10.99
N GLY A 263 -11.73 -12.76 -11.61
CA GLY A 263 -13.05 -13.00 -11.01
C GLY A 263 -13.42 -11.98 -9.93
N ILE A 264 -12.75 -10.82 -9.89
CA ILE A 264 -12.93 -9.81 -8.84
C ILE A 264 -13.87 -8.72 -9.34
N THR A 265 -14.71 -8.18 -8.45
CA THR A 265 -15.68 -7.14 -8.80
C THR A 265 -15.06 -5.74 -8.68
N PRO A 266 -15.00 -4.94 -9.77
CA PRO A 266 -14.51 -3.58 -9.70
C PRO A 266 -15.58 -2.58 -9.24
N TYR A 267 -15.23 -1.69 -8.30
CA TYR A 267 -15.99 -0.48 -7.98
C TYR A 267 -15.12 0.74 -8.24
N PHE A 268 -15.17 1.21 -9.49
CA PHE A 268 -14.47 2.42 -9.92
C PHE A 268 -15.48 3.51 -10.25
N LEU A 269 -15.31 4.70 -9.67
CA LEU A 269 -16.26 5.79 -9.87
C LEU A 269 -16.36 6.16 -11.35
N PRO A 270 -17.54 6.04 -11.97
CA PRO A 270 -17.66 6.32 -13.40
C PRO A 270 -17.28 7.77 -13.72
N LYS A 271 -16.64 7.95 -14.88
CA LYS A 271 -16.30 9.29 -15.42
C LYS A 271 -17.57 9.96 -15.94
N THR A 272 -17.62 11.30 -15.95
CA THR A 272 -18.78 12.07 -16.44
C THR A 272 -19.13 11.78 -17.90
N ASN A 273 -18.16 11.35 -18.70
CA ASN A 273 -18.34 10.95 -20.09
C ASN A 273 -18.57 9.44 -20.28
N ALA A 274 -18.82 8.67 -19.21
CA ALA A 274 -19.03 7.23 -19.28
C ALA A 274 -20.17 6.86 -20.25
N THR A 275 -20.05 5.66 -20.84
CA THR A 275 -21.05 5.08 -21.74
C THR A 275 -21.12 3.57 -21.51
N PHE A 276 -22.30 2.97 -21.72
CA PHE A 276 -22.50 1.52 -21.58
C PHE A 276 -21.85 0.66 -22.67
N ARG A 277 -21.18 1.26 -23.65
CA ARG A 277 -20.49 0.50 -24.70
C ARG A 277 -19.40 -0.36 -24.05
N SER A 278 -19.57 -1.67 -24.01
CA SER A 278 -18.58 -2.57 -23.37
C SER A 278 -17.26 -2.61 -24.14
N LYS A 279 -17.30 -2.49 -25.48
CA LYS A 279 -16.14 -2.72 -26.37
C LYS A 279 -15.41 -4.03 -26.04
N GLY A 280 -16.17 -5.10 -25.82
CA GLY A 280 -15.63 -6.41 -25.48
C GLY A 280 -15.29 -6.62 -24.00
N VAL A 281 -15.58 -5.65 -23.11
CA VAL A 281 -15.38 -5.78 -21.65
C VAL A 281 -16.73 -5.82 -20.93
N PRO A 282 -17.30 -7.01 -20.64
CA PRO A 282 -18.58 -7.14 -19.96
C PRO A 282 -18.58 -6.53 -18.56
N SER A 283 -17.50 -6.70 -17.79
CA SER A 283 -17.36 -6.15 -16.43
C SER A 283 -17.54 -4.63 -16.34
N TRP A 284 -17.09 -3.88 -17.36
CA TRP A 284 -17.35 -2.45 -17.47
C TRP A 284 -18.86 -2.16 -17.50
N LYS A 285 -19.62 -2.93 -18.28
CA LYS A 285 -21.07 -2.76 -18.38
C LYS A 285 -21.74 -3.18 -17.07
N THR A 286 -21.34 -4.31 -16.48
CA THR A 286 -21.85 -4.79 -15.19
C THR A 286 -21.64 -3.76 -14.09
N MET A 287 -20.45 -3.19 -13.96
CA MET A 287 -20.13 -2.13 -12.99
C MET A 287 -21.05 -0.91 -13.14
N LEU A 288 -21.26 -0.44 -14.38
CA LEU A 288 -22.14 0.70 -14.65
C LEU A 288 -23.62 0.39 -14.43
N TYR A 289 -24.05 -0.85 -14.69
CA TYR A 289 -25.42 -1.25 -14.43
C TYR A 289 -25.68 -1.30 -12.92
N GLY A 290 -24.78 -1.90 -12.15
CA GLY A 290 -24.84 -1.91 -10.68
C GLY A 290 -24.91 -0.49 -10.09
N PHE A 291 -24.12 0.45 -10.63
CA PHE A 291 -24.16 1.85 -10.22
C PHE A 291 -25.53 2.51 -10.40
N ILE A 292 -26.31 2.12 -11.41
CA ILE A 292 -27.64 2.70 -11.67
C ILE A 292 -28.77 1.88 -11.04
N ASP A 293 -28.64 0.56 -10.98
CA ASP A 293 -29.70 -0.32 -10.44
C ASP A 293 -29.90 -0.06 -8.95
N ASN A 294 -28.81 0.18 -8.22
CA ASN A 294 -28.88 0.52 -6.80
C ASN A 294 -27.73 1.47 -6.45
N THR A 295 -27.90 2.76 -6.77
CA THR A 295 -26.89 3.78 -6.53
C THR A 295 -26.49 3.86 -5.06
N GLN A 296 -27.46 3.80 -4.14
CA GLN A 296 -27.20 3.89 -2.70
C GLN A 296 -26.24 2.77 -2.25
N TYR A 297 -26.59 1.52 -2.51
CA TYR A 297 -25.74 0.37 -2.18
C TYR A 297 -24.38 0.43 -2.89
N TRP A 298 -24.37 0.81 -4.17
CA TRP A 298 -23.12 0.92 -4.92
C TRP A 298 -22.19 1.97 -4.31
N MET A 299 -22.74 3.13 -3.92
CA MET A 299 -22.00 4.22 -3.28
C MET A 299 -21.51 3.81 -1.89
N GLU A 300 -22.29 3.08 -1.13
CA GLU A 300 -21.87 2.50 0.15
C GLU A 300 -20.63 1.61 0.00
N GLN A 301 -20.59 0.75 -1.02
CA GLN A 301 -19.41 -0.06 -1.31
C GLN A 301 -18.23 0.80 -1.76
N TYR A 302 -18.47 1.72 -2.70
CA TYR A 302 -17.45 2.59 -3.26
C TYR A 302 -16.81 3.52 -2.20
N HIS A 303 -17.58 4.04 -1.24
CA HIS A 303 -17.06 4.98 -0.24
C HIS A 303 -15.99 4.38 0.67
N MET A 304 -15.95 3.05 0.82
CA MET A 304 -14.86 2.36 1.54
C MET A 304 -13.49 2.57 0.89
N ARG A 305 -13.43 3.01 -0.38
CA ARG A 305 -12.20 3.37 -1.08
C ARG A 305 -11.36 4.39 -0.31
N SER A 306 -11.97 5.30 0.46
CA SER A 306 -11.24 6.34 1.21
C SER A 306 -10.26 5.79 2.27
N ILE A 307 -10.30 4.48 2.56
CA ILE A 307 -9.29 3.82 3.38
C ILE A 307 -7.88 3.90 2.76
N SER A 308 -7.73 3.82 1.44
CA SER A 308 -6.40 3.94 0.81
C SER A 308 -5.79 5.34 1.00
N GLU A 309 -6.59 6.40 0.88
CA GLU A 309 -6.19 7.76 1.25
C GLU A 309 -5.85 7.89 2.74
N SER A 310 -6.64 7.23 3.60
CA SER A 310 -6.41 7.22 5.04
C SER A 310 -5.08 6.55 5.40
N VAL A 311 -4.75 5.43 4.75
CA VAL A 311 -3.46 4.73 4.92
C VAL A 311 -2.31 5.56 4.39
N ASN A 312 -2.47 6.21 3.23
CA ASN A 312 -1.52 7.20 2.73
C ASN A 312 -1.22 8.28 3.77
N SER A 313 -2.25 8.83 4.42
CA SER A 313 -2.11 9.81 5.51
C SER A 313 -1.46 9.22 6.76
N MET A 314 -1.79 7.98 7.13
CA MET A 314 -1.17 7.29 8.27
C MET A 314 0.33 7.10 8.07
N MET A 315 0.75 6.59 6.91
CA MET A 315 2.15 6.41 6.57
C MET A 315 2.92 7.73 6.63
N LYS A 316 2.40 8.80 6.01
CA LYS A 316 3.05 10.11 6.01
C LYS A 316 3.14 10.74 7.40
N ARG A 317 2.19 10.47 8.31
CA ARG A 317 2.24 10.98 9.69
C ARG A 317 3.18 10.19 10.60
N LYS A 318 3.18 8.85 10.49
CA LYS A 318 4.01 7.98 11.33
C LYS A 318 5.46 7.88 10.85
N MET A 319 5.69 8.08 9.55
CA MET A 319 7.03 8.10 8.93
C MET A 319 7.19 9.37 8.09
N PRO A 320 7.23 10.57 8.71
CA PRO A 320 7.21 11.85 8.00
C PRO A 320 8.50 12.16 7.25
N VAL A 321 9.46 11.23 7.25
CA VAL A 321 10.78 11.51 6.69
C VAL A 321 10.81 11.21 5.19
N LYS A 322 11.36 12.18 4.46
CA LYS A 322 11.74 12.06 3.06
C LYS A 322 12.58 10.81 2.79
N ILE A 323 12.51 10.33 1.56
CA ILE A 323 13.43 9.30 1.05
C ILE A 323 14.85 9.84 1.12
N ARG A 324 15.72 9.15 1.88
CA ARG A 324 17.11 9.54 2.10
C ARG A 324 18.06 8.93 1.08
N LYS A 325 17.70 7.78 0.50
CA LYS A 325 18.55 7.12 -0.50
C LYS A 325 18.54 7.88 -1.81
N LYS A 326 19.69 7.89 -2.47
CA LYS A 326 19.89 8.59 -3.75
C LYS A 326 19.84 7.66 -4.96
N LEU A 327 20.29 6.42 -4.80
CA LEU A 327 20.28 5.41 -5.86
C LEU A 327 18.88 4.83 -6.02
N SER A 328 18.38 4.71 -7.26
CA SER A 328 17.02 4.26 -7.58
C SER A 328 16.65 2.96 -6.84
N GLN A 329 17.49 1.92 -6.93
CA GLN A 329 17.21 0.64 -6.26
C GLN A 329 17.15 0.77 -4.73
N ARG A 330 18.04 1.56 -4.13
CA ARG A 330 18.01 1.81 -2.68
C ARG A 330 16.80 2.64 -2.24
N LYS A 331 16.27 3.53 -3.09
CA LYS A 331 15.02 4.26 -2.82
C LYS A 331 13.83 3.30 -2.82
N LYS A 332 13.77 2.38 -3.79
CA LYS A 332 12.75 1.32 -3.82
C LYS A 332 12.79 0.50 -2.54
N THR A 333 13.97 0.09 -2.08
CA THR A 333 14.11 -0.63 -0.80
C THR A 333 13.66 0.22 0.40
N GLU A 334 13.97 1.52 0.44
CA GLU A 334 13.51 2.43 1.49
C GLU A 334 11.98 2.53 1.52
N GLU A 335 11.32 2.55 0.36
CA GLU A 335 9.87 2.55 0.24
C GLU A 335 9.25 1.22 0.68
N THR A 336 9.81 0.09 0.22
CA THR A 336 9.37 -1.25 0.63
C THR A 336 9.48 -1.44 2.15
N LEU A 337 10.50 -0.87 2.80
CA LEU A 337 10.62 -0.85 4.26
C LEU A 337 9.49 -0.07 4.92
N LYS A 338 9.11 1.10 4.39
CA LYS A 338 7.98 1.89 4.93
C LYS A 338 6.69 1.08 4.86
N ILE A 339 6.44 0.39 3.76
CA ILE A 339 5.24 -0.43 3.57
C ILE A 339 5.23 -1.62 4.54
N ASN A 340 6.33 -2.37 4.62
CA ASN A 340 6.46 -3.46 5.60
C ASN A 340 6.27 -2.95 7.02
N MET A 341 6.84 -1.78 7.34
CA MET A 341 6.72 -1.19 8.65
C MET A 341 5.30 -0.73 8.98
N HIS A 342 4.58 -0.18 8.01
CA HIS A 342 3.15 0.11 8.14
C HIS A 342 2.37 -1.15 8.49
N ASN A 343 2.60 -2.25 7.77
CA ASN A 343 1.91 -3.52 8.01
C ASN A 343 2.23 -4.12 9.40
N LEU A 344 3.50 -4.16 9.79
CA LEU A 344 3.94 -4.62 11.11
C LEU A 344 3.29 -3.79 12.23
N ARG A 345 3.25 -2.46 12.08
CA ARG A 345 2.59 -1.56 13.05
C ARG A 345 1.09 -1.78 13.10
N GLN A 346 0.45 -1.89 11.93
CA GLN A 346 -0.99 -2.08 11.82
C GLN A 346 -1.42 -3.42 12.39
N TYR A 347 -0.66 -4.49 12.16
CA TYR A 347 -0.91 -5.79 12.78
C TYR A 347 -0.79 -5.75 14.30
N SER A 348 0.28 -5.15 14.85
CA SER A 348 0.44 -4.98 16.30
C SER A 348 -0.73 -4.19 16.91
N TYR A 349 -1.24 -3.18 16.20
CA TYR A 349 -2.42 -2.42 16.60
C TYR A 349 -3.70 -3.28 16.58
N LEU A 350 -3.95 -4.02 15.49
CA LEU A 350 -5.12 -4.90 15.35
C LEU A 350 -5.11 -6.02 16.38
N ARG A 351 -3.94 -6.56 16.75
CA ARG A 351 -3.80 -7.59 17.79
C ARG A 351 -4.42 -7.19 19.13
N ARG A 352 -4.49 -5.89 19.42
CA ARG A 352 -5.12 -5.36 20.64
C ARG A 352 -6.54 -4.88 20.43
N THR A 353 -6.83 -4.30 19.27
CA THR A 353 -8.10 -3.60 19.02
C THR A 353 -9.15 -4.46 18.35
N ASN A 354 -8.72 -5.38 17.48
CA ASN A 354 -9.56 -6.24 16.66
C ASN A 354 -8.87 -7.59 16.39
N PRO A 355 -8.54 -8.37 17.45
CA PRO A 355 -7.83 -9.65 17.30
C PRO A 355 -8.59 -10.66 16.43
N GLU A 356 -9.91 -10.57 16.38
CA GLU A 356 -10.79 -11.42 15.55
C GLU A 356 -10.57 -11.24 14.04
N MET A 357 -9.97 -10.12 13.61
CA MET A 357 -9.73 -9.85 12.19
C MET A 357 -8.42 -10.46 11.67
N ILE A 358 -7.54 -10.90 12.56
CA ILE A 358 -6.19 -11.36 12.23
C ILE A 358 -5.94 -12.77 12.74
N LYS A 359 -4.99 -13.46 12.10
CA LYS A 359 -4.43 -14.73 12.60
C LYS A 359 -3.10 -14.48 13.27
N ASP A 360 -2.78 -15.29 14.27
CA ASP A 360 -1.47 -15.24 14.93
C ASP A 360 -0.38 -15.77 13.99
N TYR A 361 0.61 -14.93 13.67
CA TYR A 361 1.72 -15.32 12.81
C TYR A 361 2.58 -16.45 13.40
N ARG A 362 2.54 -16.63 14.72
CA ARG A 362 3.32 -17.66 15.43
C ARG A 362 2.80 -19.07 15.18
N GLY A 363 1.57 -19.19 14.68
CA GLY A 363 0.98 -20.47 14.28
C GLY A 363 1.41 -20.98 12.91
N PHE A 364 2.15 -20.17 12.12
CA PHE A 364 2.60 -20.62 10.81
C PHE A 364 3.82 -21.53 10.90
N PRO A 365 3.87 -22.61 10.10
CA PRO A 365 4.99 -23.55 10.13
C PRO A 365 6.30 -22.85 9.77
N SER A 366 7.31 -23.02 10.62
CA SER A 366 8.72 -22.90 10.24
C SER A 366 9.04 -24.08 9.32
N LYS A 367 9.61 -23.81 8.14
CA LYS A 367 10.07 -24.88 7.24
C LYS A 367 11.43 -25.42 7.65
#